data_AF-A0A932VE40-F1
#
_entry.id   AF-A0A932VE40-F1
#
_cell.length_a   1.000
_cell.length_b   1.000
_cell.length_c   1.000
_cell.angle_alpha   90.00
_cell.angle_beta   90.00
_cell.angle_gamma   90.00
#
_symmetry.space_group_name_H-M   'P 1'
#
loop_
_entity.id
_entity.type
_entity.pdbx_description
1 polymer ?
#
loop_
_entity_poly.entity_id
_entity_poly.type
_entity_poly.pdbx_seq_one_letter_code
_entity_poly.pdbx_strand_id
1 'polypeptide(L)'
;MKKEVLASGKYLSLVKRDGYEMVERINCTGVVVIIPVTDDGQIIFVEQFRPPIQMKSIELPAGLVSDTESAQGESMVDAAMRELEEETGFRAARFEEIGVWPTTSGMS
;
A
#
# COMPACT_ATOMS: atom_id res chain seq x y z
N MET A 1 -22.96 11.50 6.79
CA MET A 1 -22.63 12.47 5.72
C MET A 1 -22.64 11.75 4.39
N LYS A 2 -23.18 12.36 3.32
CA LYS A 2 -23.41 11.66 2.05
C LYS A 2 -22.18 11.80 1.16
N LYS A 3 -21.53 10.67 0.88
CA LYS A 3 -20.48 10.54 -0.12
C LYS A 3 -21.11 10.53 -1.51
N GLU A 4 -20.53 11.29 -2.43
CA GLU A 4 -20.90 11.32 -3.85
C GLU A 4 -19.72 10.77 -4.67
N VAL A 5 -19.98 9.85 -5.60
CA VAL A 5 -18.96 9.35 -6.54
C VAL A 5 -19.03 10.21 -7.80
N LEU A 6 -17.96 10.94 -8.10
CA LEU A 6 -17.88 11.83 -9.27
C LEU A 6 -17.43 11.05 -10.51
N ALA A 7 -16.48 10.14 -10.35
CA ALA A 7 -16.00 9.23 -11.39
C ALA A 7 -15.40 7.97 -10.77
N SER A 8 -15.45 6.84 -11.48
CA SER A 8 -14.83 5.60 -11.03
C SER A 8 -14.14 4.88 -12.18
N GLY A 9 -12.90 4.46 -11.94
CA GLY A 9 -12.14 3.57 -12.82
C GLY A 9 -12.09 2.15 -12.25
N LYS A 10 -11.12 1.36 -12.74
CA LYS A 10 -10.87 -0.01 -12.27
C LYS A 10 -10.26 -0.07 -10.86
N TYR A 11 -9.33 0.84 -10.57
CA TYR A 11 -8.55 0.82 -9.32
C TYR A 11 -8.90 1.96 -8.36
N LEU A 12 -9.37 3.10 -8.88
CA LEU A 12 -9.59 4.32 -8.12
C LEU A 12 -10.98 4.91 -8.40
N SER A 13 -11.56 5.54 -7.39
CA SER A 13 -12.74 6.41 -7.52
C SER A 13 -12.43 7.82 -7.05
N LEU A 14 -12.86 8.82 -7.84
CA LEU A 14 -12.92 10.21 -7.43
C LEU A 14 -14.24 10.44 -6.72
N VAL A 15 -14.20 10.92 -5.48
CA VAL A 15 -15.38 11.08 -4.64
C VAL A 15 -15.40 12.46 -3.99
N LYS A 16 -16.59 12.96 -3.70
CA LYS A 16 -16.82 14.22 -3.00
C LYS A 16 -17.48 13.98 -1.67
N ARG A 17 -16.96 14.61 -0.62
CA ARG A 17 -17.53 14.60 0.74
C ARG A 17 -17.33 15.96 1.38
N ASP A 18 -18.42 16.56 1.85
CA ASP A 18 -18.41 17.83 2.58
C ASP A 18 -17.68 18.98 1.85
N GLY A 19 -17.78 19.00 0.52
CA GLY A 19 -17.16 20.01 -0.33
C GLY A 19 -15.74 19.69 -0.79
N TYR A 20 -15.11 18.64 -0.27
CA TYR A 20 -13.77 18.19 -0.64
C TYR A 20 -13.81 17.06 -1.65
N GLU A 21 -12.89 17.10 -2.61
CA GLU A 21 -12.61 16.01 -3.55
C GLU A 21 -11.48 15.13 -2.99
N MET A 22 -11.65 13.82 -3.09
CA MET A 22 -10.69 12.83 -2.59
C MET A 22 -10.65 11.62 -3.54
N VAL A 23 -9.58 10.84 -3.45
CA VAL A 23 -9.37 9.63 -4.26
C VAL A 23 -9.34 8.42 -3.35
N GLU A 24 -10.21 7.46 -3.61
CA GLU A 24 -10.24 6.18 -2.90
C GLU A 24 -9.75 5.06 -3.82
N ARG A 25 -9.00 4.11 -3.26
CA ARG A 25 -8.71 2.83 -3.92
C ARG A 25 -9.82 1.83 -3.58
N ILE A 26 -10.38 1.19 -4.60
CA ILE A 26 -11.63 0.43 -4.47
C ILE A 26 -11.47 -1.08 -4.57
N ASN A 27 -10.27 -1.56 -4.88
CA ASN A 27 -10.01 -2.97 -5.18
C ASN A 27 -9.06 -3.63 -4.18
N CYS A 28 -8.87 -3.04 -3.00
CA CYS A 28 -8.07 -3.57 -1.91
C CYS A 28 -8.64 -3.07 -0.58
N THR A 29 -8.26 -3.70 0.53
CA THR A 29 -8.68 -3.27 1.88
C THR A 29 -7.65 -2.37 2.56
N GLY A 30 -6.44 -2.28 2.02
CA GLY A 30 -5.37 -1.43 2.53
C GLY A 30 -4.10 -1.52 1.70
N VAL A 31 -3.07 -0.82 2.16
CA VAL A 31 -1.71 -0.89 1.63
C VAL A 31 -0.77 -1.04 2.81
N VAL A 32 0.20 -1.94 2.71
CA VAL A 32 1.25 -2.14 3.71
C VAL A 32 2.55 -1.59 3.18
N VAL A 33 3.33 -0.99 4.06
CA VAL A 33 4.71 -0.54 3.80
C VAL A 33 5.57 -1.16 4.87
N ILE A 34 6.64 -1.84 4.47
CA ILE A 34 7.53 -2.58 5.35
C ILE A 34 8.82 -1.78 5.51
N ILE A 35 9.35 -1.72 6.74
CA ILE A 35 10.71 -1.22 7.01
C ILE A 35 11.57 -2.43 7.39
N PRO A 36 12.19 -3.13 6.42
CA PRO A 36 12.95 -4.32 6.71
C PRO A 36 14.31 -3.90 7.25
N VAL A 37 14.63 -4.33 8.46
CA VAL A 37 15.92 -4.05 9.12
C VAL A 37 16.71 -5.35 9.22
N THR A 38 17.92 -5.34 8.67
CA THR A 38 18.86 -6.47 8.73
C THR A 38 19.56 -6.56 10.09
N ASP A 39 20.22 -7.69 10.37
CA ASP A 39 20.96 -7.91 11.63
C ASP A 39 22.07 -6.88 11.87
N ASP A 40 22.63 -6.28 10.81
CA ASP A 40 23.63 -5.21 10.87
C ASP A 40 23.01 -3.79 10.85
N GLY A 41 21.69 -3.67 10.96
CA GLY A 41 20.98 -2.40 11.09
C GLY A 41 20.79 -1.62 9.79
N GLN A 42 20.92 -2.29 8.63
CA GLN A 42 20.64 -1.69 7.34
C GLN A 42 19.15 -1.81 6.98
N ILE A 43 18.66 -0.87 6.17
CA ILE A 43 17.30 -0.88 5.65
C ILE A 43 17.32 -1.34 4.19
N ILE A 44 16.47 -2.31 3.87
CA ILE A 44 16.32 -2.82 2.51
C ILE A 44 15.31 -1.95 1.75
N PHE A 45 15.71 -1.50 0.57
CA PHE A 45 14.86 -0.78 -0.38
C PHE A 45 14.71 -1.59 -1.67
N VAL A 46 13.66 -1.29 -2.42
CA VAL A 46 13.43 -1.79 -3.78
C VAL A 46 13.47 -0.65 -4.78
N GLU A 47 13.86 -0.96 -6.02
CA GLU A 47 13.76 -0.02 -7.14
C GLU A 47 12.67 -0.50 -8.10
N GLN A 48 11.62 0.29 -8.27
CA GLN A 48 10.46 -0.09 -9.07
C GLN A 48 10.12 0.98 -10.12
N PHE A 49 9.76 0.55 -11.33
CA PHE A 49 9.21 1.47 -12.33
C PHE A 49 7.76 1.80 -11.98
N ARG A 50 7.45 3.09 -11.84
CA ARG A 50 6.11 3.58 -11.48
C ARG A 50 5.44 4.20 -12.71
N PRO A 51 4.43 3.53 -13.32
CA PRO A 51 3.72 4.06 -14.49
C PRO A 51 3.16 5.49 -14.33
N PRO A 52 2.61 5.90 -13.16
CA PRO A 52 2.08 7.26 -12.99
C PRO A 52 3.11 8.38 -13.15
N ILE A 53 4.38 8.13 -12.81
CA ILE A 53 5.48 9.10 -12.91
C ILE A 53 6.49 8.76 -14.02
N GLN A 54 6.29 7.64 -14.71
CA GLN A 54 7.12 7.14 -15.82
C GLN A 54 8.62 7.05 -15.52
N MET A 55 8.98 6.74 -14.28
CA MET A 55 10.37 6.58 -13.88
C MET A 55 10.52 5.50 -12.81
N LYS A 56 11.76 5.09 -12.58
CA LYS A 56 12.11 4.26 -11.44
C LYS A 56 12.16 5.09 -10.17
N SER A 57 11.70 4.50 -9.08
CA SER A 57 11.67 5.11 -7.75
C SER A 57 12.27 4.12 -6.74
N ILE A 58 13.07 4.65 -5.82
CA ILE A 58 13.62 3.89 -4.69
C ILE A 58 12.62 4.00 -3.56
N GLU A 59 12.11 2.86 -3.11
CA GLU A 59 10.99 2.78 -2.19
C GLU A 59 11.21 1.70 -1.15
N LEU A 60 10.50 1.80 -0.03
CA LEU A 60 10.36 0.68 0.89
C LEU A 60 9.49 -0.40 0.23
N PRO A 61 9.72 -1.70 0.52
CA PRO A 61 8.83 -2.75 0.04
C PRO A 61 7.39 -2.48 0.50
N ALA A 62 6.44 -2.67 -0.40
CA ALA A 62 5.06 -2.30 -0.14
C ALA A 62 4.10 -3.02 -1.09
N GLY A 63 2.90 -3.31 -0.60
CA GLY A 63 1.89 -3.97 -1.43
C GLY A 63 0.47 -3.78 -0.94
N LEU A 64 -0.47 -4.28 -1.75
CA LEU A 64 -1.89 -4.13 -1.49
C LEU A 64 -2.38 -5.29 -0.63
N VAL A 65 -3.32 -5.00 0.27
CA VAL A 65 -3.98 -6.01 1.11
C VAL A 65 -5.26 -6.46 0.43
N SER A 66 -5.45 -7.77 0.30
CA SER A 66 -6.66 -8.37 -0.29
C SER A 66 -7.01 -7.84 -1.70
N ASP A 67 -6.03 -7.66 -2.56
CA ASP A 67 -6.21 -7.14 -3.93
C ASP A 67 -6.41 -8.23 -4.99
N THR A 68 -6.16 -9.49 -4.63
CA THR A 68 -6.36 -10.67 -5.47
C THR A 68 -7.36 -11.64 -4.84
N GLU A 69 -7.93 -12.54 -5.65
CA GLU A 69 -8.83 -13.59 -5.14
C GLU A 69 -8.13 -14.50 -4.12
N SER A 70 -6.84 -14.81 -4.34
CA SER A 70 -6.04 -15.63 -3.43
C SER A 70 -5.67 -14.94 -2.12
N ALA A 71 -5.77 -13.61 -2.05
CA ALA A 71 -5.44 -12.81 -0.86
C ALA A 71 -6.70 -12.23 -0.17
N GLN A 72 -7.91 -12.62 -0.57
CA GLN A 72 -9.14 -12.12 0.05
C GLN A 72 -9.18 -12.43 1.56
N GLY A 73 -9.35 -11.39 2.39
CA GLY A 73 -9.40 -11.53 3.84
C GLY A 73 -8.03 -11.66 4.51
N GLU A 74 -6.94 -11.51 3.74
CA GLU A 74 -5.57 -11.45 4.25
C GLU A 74 -5.43 -10.32 5.28
N SER A 75 -4.74 -10.61 6.40
CA SER A 75 -4.43 -9.59 7.39
C SER A 75 -3.34 -8.65 6.88
N MET A 76 -3.25 -7.43 7.44
CA MET A 76 -2.18 -6.50 7.07
C MET A 76 -0.79 -7.10 7.35
N VAL A 77 -0.64 -7.88 8.41
CA VAL A 77 0.64 -8.51 8.75
C VAL A 77 0.98 -9.60 7.75
N ASP A 78 0.04 -10.46 7.36
CA ASP A 78 0.29 -11.52 6.36
C ASP A 78 0.66 -10.92 5.00
N ALA A 79 -0.06 -9.87 4.58
CA ALA A 79 0.26 -9.12 3.36
C ALA A 79 1.68 -8.55 3.43
N ALA A 80 2.06 -7.95 4.56
CA ALA A 80 3.41 -7.40 4.73
C ALA A 80 4.50 -8.47 4.65
N MET A 81 4.26 -9.67 5.19
CA MET A 81 5.22 -10.78 5.09
C MET A 81 5.36 -11.29 3.66
N ARG A 82 4.23 -11.46 2.96
CA ARG A 82 4.18 -11.91 1.57
C ARG A 82 4.91 -10.94 0.64
N GLU A 83 4.58 -9.65 0.72
CA GLU A 83 5.17 -8.62 -0.13
C GLU A 83 6.68 -8.45 0.12
N LEU A 84 7.12 -8.56 1.39
CA LEU A 84 8.54 -8.56 1.70
C LEU A 84 9.27 -9.70 0.96
N GLU A 85 8.73 -10.91 1.00
CA GLU A 85 9.34 -12.06 0.35
C GLU A 85 9.28 -11.94 -1.18
N GLU A 86 8.15 -11.53 -1.75
CA GLU A 86 7.96 -11.41 -3.21
C GLU A 86 8.87 -10.34 -3.82
N GLU A 87 9.02 -9.18 -3.17
CA GLU A 87 9.77 -8.06 -3.75
C GLU A 87 11.28 -8.11 -3.44
N THR A 88 11.67 -8.74 -2.33
CA THR A 88 13.07 -8.70 -1.85
C THR A 88 13.72 -10.08 -1.71
N GLY A 89 12.93 -11.15 -1.64
CA GLY A 89 13.40 -12.51 -1.33
C GLY A 89 13.75 -12.74 0.15
N PHE A 90 13.60 -11.74 1.02
CA PHE A 90 13.87 -11.86 2.44
C PHE A 90 12.64 -12.26 3.26
N ARG A 91 12.88 -12.87 4.42
CA ARG A 91 11.86 -13.14 5.44
C ARG A 91 12.32 -12.57 6.77
N ALA A 92 11.46 -11.80 7.44
CA ALA A 92 11.79 -11.31 8.76
C ALA A 92 11.45 -12.35 9.84
N ALA A 93 12.31 -12.47 10.86
CA ALA A 93 12.05 -13.32 12.01
C ALA A 93 11.00 -12.73 12.97
N ARG A 94 10.78 -11.41 12.90
CA ARG A 94 9.83 -10.67 13.74
C ARG A 94 9.16 -9.59 12.91
N PHE A 95 7.86 -9.42 13.11
CA PHE A 95 7.08 -8.29 12.60
C PHE A 95 6.43 -7.55 13.77
N GLU A 96 6.34 -6.23 13.64
CA GLU A 96 5.68 -5.35 14.60
C GLU A 96 4.97 -4.24 13.81
N GLU A 97 3.71 -3.97 14.14
CA GLU A 97 2.97 -2.84 13.58
C GLU A 97 3.45 -1.54 14.21
N ILE A 98 3.90 -0.59 13.39
CA ILE A 98 4.34 0.74 13.87
C ILE A 98 3.15 1.71 13.93
N GLY A 99 2.19 1.57 13.02
CA GLY A 99 0.97 2.38 13.00
C GLY A 99 0.29 2.41 11.64
N VAL A 100 -0.78 3.21 11.55
CA VAL A 100 -1.61 3.38 10.36
C VAL A 100 -1.75 4.86 10.05
N TRP A 101 -1.48 5.23 8.79
CA TRP A 101 -1.51 6.63 8.33
C TRP A 101 -2.20 6.75 6.97
N PRO A 102 -2.76 7.93 6.65
CA PRO A 102 -3.16 8.24 5.27
C PRO A 102 -1.91 8.27 4.37
N THR A 103 -2.05 7.78 3.14
CA THR A 103 -0.98 7.88 2.13
C THR A 103 -0.69 9.33 1.76
N THR A 104 -1.72 10.17 1.79
CA THR A 104 -1.60 11.62 1.60
C THR A 104 -2.81 12.32 2.20
N SER A 105 -2.60 13.03 3.32
CA SER A 105 -3.67 13.69 4.08
C SER A 105 -4.49 14.70 3.29
N GLY A 106 -4.00 15.16 2.13
CA GLY A 106 -4.72 16.12 1.28
C GLY A 106 -5.51 15.48 0.12
N MET A 107 -5.40 14.16 -0.09
CA MET A 107 -6.04 13.47 -1.22
C MET A 107 -6.81 12.19 -0.82
N SER A 108 -6.46 11.54 0.30
CA SER A 108 -7.14 10.33 0.82
C SER A 108 -8.12 10.65 1.93
#